data_AF-A0A8B6FNU5-F1
#
_entry.id   AF-A0A8B6FNU5-F1
#
_cell.length_a   1.000
_cell.length_b   1.000
_cell.length_c   1.000
_cell.angle_alpha   90.00
_cell.angle_beta   90.00
_cell.angle_gamma   90.00
#
_symmetry.space_group_name_H-M   'P 1'
#
loop_
_entity.id
_entity.type
_entity.pdbx_description
1 polymer ?
#
loop_
_entity_poly.entity_id
_entity_poly.type
_entity_poly.pdbx_seq_one_letter_code
_entity_poly.pdbx_strand_id
1 'polypeptide(L)'
;MQLTKIMFGCIYVPPENSRYSSKDAFDEIETELITLKDQSTATALLGDFNARSGSLCDYIIPDDELSKILNYDGIDEIDRCLYDYHNLCLYNVPLQRSSEDKGRINIAIQSFIDVTNDLLDKNNSPNVPSKHIRWIGDKRDQFVDSVESKLTIDNLSNQLDTLDITNENFQTDLNELVESLNKVFLDSAIENFGNKPAKISRNSKHHQPWFNAQCRVKRDDFHQAKKKHNLFKNGGK
;
A
#
# COMPACT_ATOMS: atom_id res chain seq x y z
N MET A 1 -12.17 -18.76 28.43
CA MET A 1 -11.74 -18.36 27.08
C MET A 1 -10.84 -17.15 27.23
N GLN A 2 -9.58 -17.25 26.81
CA GLN A 2 -8.73 -16.06 26.69
C GLN A 2 -9.23 -15.26 25.49
N LEU A 3 -9.45 -13.96 25.68
CA LEU A 3 -9.77 -13.04 24.60
C LEU A 3 -8.54 -12.88 23.71
N THR A 4 -8.67 -13.28 22.45
CA THR A 4 -7.64 -13.09 21.42
C THR A 4 -7.56 -11.60 21.10
N LYS A 5 -6.41 -10.98 21.36
CA LYS A 5 -6.19 -9.57 21.01
C LYS A 5 -5.41 -9.49 19.70
N ILE A 6 -5.99 -8.86 18.68
CA ILE A 6 -5.33 -8.64 17.40
C ILE A 6 -4.95 -7.17 17.30
N MET A 7 -3.70 -6.90 16.95
CA MET A 7 -3.18 -5.55 16.75
C MET A 7 -2.98 -5.28 15.26
N PHE A 8 -3.44 -4.12 14.79
CA PHE A 8 -3.20 -3.65 13.43
C PHE A 8 -2.28 -2.43 13.48
N GLY A 9 -1.17 -2.47 12.75
CA GLY A 9 -0.26 -1.35 12.56
C GLY A 9 -0.33 -0.83 11.13
N CYS A 10 -0.43 0.49 10.94
CA CYS A 10 -0.36 1.11 9.63
C CYS A 10 1.05 1.67 9.40
N ILE A 11 1.76 1.18 8.39
CA ILE A 11 3.16 1.50 8.12
C ILE A 11 3.31 2.20 6.78
N TYR A 12 4.16 3.23 6.78
CA TYR A 12 4.72 3.81 5.57
C TYR A 12 6.23 3.92 5.73
N VAL A 13 6.98 3.03 5.08
CA VAL A 13 8.44 3.13 5.00
C VAL A 13 8.77 3.92 3.72
N PRO A 14 9.51 5.04 3.81
CA PRO A 14 9.85 5.82 2.63
C PRO A 14 10.75 5.06 1.66
N PRO A 15 10.67 5.29 0.34
CA PRO A 15 11.54 4.63 -0.62
C PRO A 15 13.00 5.00 -0.38
N GLU A 16 13.92 4.06 -0.64
CA GLU A 16 15.35 4.14 -0.31
C GLU A 16 16.03 5.41 -0.85
N ASN A 17 15.62 5.90 -2.01
CA ASN A 17 16.16 7.11 -2.64
C ASN A 17 15.47 8.40 -2.19
N SER A 18 14.50 8.33 -1.28
CA SER A 18 13.87 9.51 -0.71
C SER A 18 14.74 10.11 0.39
N ARG A 19 14.65 11.42 0.59
CA ARG A 19 15.31 12.11 1.72
C ARG A 19 14.80 11.69 3.11
N TYR A 20 13.78 10.82 3.16
CA TYR A 20 13.14 10.33 4.37
C TYR A 20 13.49 8.86 4.63
N SER A 21 14.25 8.20 3.75
CA SER A 21 14.70 6.85 4.01
C SER A 21 15.62 6.86 5.23
N SER A 22 15.36 5.93 6.14
CA SER A 22 16.27 5.58 7.22
C SER A 22 16.63 4.11 7.04
N LYS A 23 17.93 3.80 7.17
CA LYS A 23 18.37 2.40 7.19
C LYS A 23 17.85 1.67 8.43
N ASP A 24 17.63 2.43 9.49
CA ASP A 24 17.24 1.92 10.80
C ASP A 24 15.70 1.77 10.92
N ALA A 25 14.93 2.15 9.89
CA ALA A 25 13.47 2.09 9.93
C ALA A 25 12.94 0.66 10.15
N PHE A 26 13.59 -0.35 9.59
CA PHE A 26 13.20 -1.75 9.79
C PHE A 26 13.56 -2.24 11.18
N ASP A 27 14.73 -1.85 11.70
CA ASP A 27 15.19 -2.21 13.05
C ASP A 27 14.27 -1.57 14.13
N GLU A 28 13.81 -0.34 13.89
CA GLU A 28 12.82 0.34 14.73
C GLU A 28 11.48 -0.41 14.74
N ILE A 29 10.96 -0.76 13.56
CA ILE A 29 9.71 -1.55 13.42
C ILE A 29 9.86 -2.92 14.12
N GLU A 30 10.99 -3.59 13.94
CA GLU A 30 11.26 -4.88 14.58
C GLU A 30 11.29 -4.77 16.11
N THR A 31 12.00 -3.77 16.64
CA THR A 31 12.09 -3.52 18.08
C THR A 31 10.71 -3.23 18.67
N GLU A 32 9.89 -2.45 17.96
CA GLU A 32 8.52 -2.15 18.36
C GLU A 32 7.64 -3.40 18.34
N LEU A 33 7.72 -4.24 17.29
CA LEU A 33 7.02 -5.53 17.24
C LEU A 33 7.40 -6.46 18.40
N ILE A 34 8.69 -6.56 18.74
CA ILE A 34 9.17 -7.35 19.87
C ILE A 34 8.56 -6.86 21.18
N THR A 35 8.43 -5.53 21.33
CA THR A 35 7.83 -4.92 22.52
C THR A 35 6.32 -5.17 22.59
N LEU A 36 5.65 -5.18 21.44
CA LEU A 36 4.20 -5.34 21.33
C LEU A 36 3.74 -6.81 21.38
N LYS A 37 4.64 -7.78 21.13
CA LYS A 37 4.30 -9.21 21.11
C LYS A 37 3.67 -9.70 22.42
N ASP A 38 4.03 -9.11 23.55
CA ASP A 38 3.51 -9.52 24.86
C ASP A 38 2.10 -8.94 25.12
N GLN A 39 1.64 -8.01 24.27
CA GLN A 39 0.37 -7.29 24.43
C GLN A 39 -0.75 -7.81 23.51
N SER A 40 -0.41 -8.49 22.42
CA SER A 40 -1.34 -9.05 21.45
C SER A 40 -1.09 -10.55 21.23
N THR A 41 -2.14 -11.27 20.86
CA THR A 41 -2.00 -12.66 20.40
C THR A 41 -1.54 -12.73 18.94
N ALA A 42 -1.87 -11.70 18.15
CA ALA A 42 -1.44 -11.57 16.77
C ALA A 42 -1.26 -10.08 16.42
N THR A 43 -0.29 -9.80 15.55
CA THR A 43 -0.04 -8.45 15.03
C THR A 43 0.01 -8.49 13.51
N ALA A 44 -0.72 -7.59 12.86
CA ALA A 44 -0.74 -7.43 11.42
C ALA A 44 -0.28 -6.01 11.07
N LEU A 45 0.79 -5.91 10.29
CA LEU A 45 1.26 -4.63 9.75
C LEU A 45 0.75 -4.47 8.32
N LEU A 46 0.20 -3.31 8.04
CA LEU A 46 -0.47 -2.96 6.80
C LEU A 46 0.11 -1.67 6.26
N GLY A 47 0.34 -1.56 4.95
CA GLY A 47 0.72 -0.31 4.32
C GLY A 47 1.85 -0.48 3.31
N ASP A 48 2.50 0.64 2.98
CA ASP A 48 3.52 0.69 1.94
C ASP A 48 4.92 0.70 2.57
N PHE A 49 5.54 -0.48 2.55
CA PHE A 49 6.90 -0.67 3.07
C PHE A 49 7.98 -0.15 2.11
N ASN A 50 7.63 0.24 0.87
CA ASN A 50 8.58 0.52 -0.22
C ASN A 50 9.78 -0.46 -0.30
N ALA A 51 9.61 -1.66 0.25
CA ALA A 51 10.65 -2.66 0.38
C ALA A 51 10.70 -3.37 -0.97
N ARG A 52 11.73 -3.06 -1.75
CA ARG A 52 11.97 -3.74 -3.01
C ARG A 52 12.58 -5.09 -2.71
N SER A 53 11.73 -6.08 -2.45
CA SER A 53 12.16 -7.47 -2.34
C SER A 53 12.72 -8.01 -3.67
N GLY A 54 12.51 -7.29 -4.78
CA GLY A 54 13.00 -7.65 -6.10
C GLY A 54 12.37 -8.97 -6.53
N SER A 55 13.21 -9.95 -6.84
CA SER A 55 12.79 -11.32 -7.19
C SER A 55 12.56 -12.23 -5.97
N LEU A 56 12.72 -11.73 -4.74
CA LEU A 56 12.45 -12.53 -3.54
C LEU A 56 10.94 -12.75 -3.41
N CYS A 57 10.58 -13.97 -2.99
CA CYS A 57 9.21 -14.31 -2.64
C CYS A 57 8.69 -13.37 -1.55
N ASP A 58 7.40 -13.03 -1.60
CA ASP A 58 6.73 -12.23 -0.58
C ASP A 58 6.38 -13.03 0.70
N TYR A 59 6.83 -14.28 0.80
CA TYR A 59 6.79 -15.12 2.00
C TYR A 59 8.06 -15.96 2.13
N ILE A 60 8.35 -16.39 3.36
CA ILE A 60 9.43 -17.32 3.68
C ILE A 60 8.76 -18.65 4.05
N ILE A 61 9.19 -19.74 3.41
CA ILE A 61 8.82 -21.09 3.85
C ILE A 61 9.80 -21.45 4.97
N PRO A 62 9.32 -21.71 6.21
CA PRO A 62 10.22 -22.13 7.28
C PRO A 62 10.91 -23.42 6.88
N ASP A 63 12.24 -23.42 6.89
CA ASP A 63 13.04 -24.63 6.79
C ASP A 63 13.40 -25.14 8.20
N ASP A 64 14.07 -26.30 8.25
CA ASP A 64 14.49 -26.91 9.51
C ASP A 64 15.41 -26.01 10.34
N GLU A 65 16.12 -25.06 9.71
CA GLU A 65 17.05 -24.16 10.36
C GLU A 65 16.31 -22.95 10.96
N LEU A 66 15.45 -22.30 10.18
CA LEU A 66 14.58 -21.21 10.63
C LEU A 66 13.66 -21.67 11.76
N SER A 67 13.13 -22.90 11.66
CA SER A 67 12.28 -23.51 12.69
C SER A 67 13.01 -23.66 14.03
N LYS A 68 14.31 -24.01 13.98
CA LYS A 68 15.16 -24.10 15.17
C LYS A 68 15.50 -22.71 15.73
N ILE A 69 15.78 -21.74 14.87
CA ILE A 69 16.11 -20.36 15.27
C ILE A 69 14.93 -19.70 15.98
N LEU A 70 13.72 -19.89 15.46
CA LEU A 70 12.50 -19.34 16.04
C LEU A 70 12.05 -20.06 17.32
N ASN A 71 12.76 -21.13 17.71
CA ASN A 71 12.43 -21.98 18.85
C ASN A 71 10.94 -22.37 18.85
N TYR A 72 10.47 -22.77 17.67
CA TYR A 72 9.11 -23.21 17.46
C TYR A 72 8.93 -24.59 18.10
N ASP A 73 8.64 -24.61 19.40
CA ASP A 73 8.39 -25.84 20.15
C ASP A 73 7.04 -26.48 19.76
N GLY A 74 6.18 -25.72 19.07
CA GLY A 74 4.89 -26.15 18.53
C GLY A 74 5.03 -26.70 17.11
N ILE A 75 5.21 -28.01 17.00
CA ILE A 75 5.08 -28.77 15.74
C ILE A 75 3.80 -28.34 14.97
N ASP A 76 2.72 -28.04 15.69
CA ASP A 76 1.41 -27.67 15.15
C ASP A 76 1.37 -26.38 14.31
N GLU A 77 2.19 -25.36 14.61
CA GLU A 77 2.13 -24.08 13.88
C GLU A 77 2.89 -24.15 12.56
N ILE A 78 4.07 -24.76 12.56
CA ILE A 78 4.82 -25.03 11.33
C ILE A 78 4.04 -26.00 10.45
N ASP A 79 3.48 -27.06 11.02
CA ASP A 79 2.66 -28.03 10.28
C ASP A 79 1.42 -27.36 9.68
N ARG A 80 0.80 -26.41 10.37
CA ARG A 80 -0.32 -25.63 9.82
C ARG A 80 0.12 -24.74 8.65
N CYS A 81 1.25 -24.05 8.75
CA CYS A 81 1.80 -23.26 7.65
C CYS A 81 2.14 -24.13 6.43
N LEU A 82 2.74 -25.31 6.65
CA LEU A 82 3.06 -26.26 5.59
C LEU A 82 1.80 -26.89 4.98
N TYR A 83 0.78 -27.16 5.80
CA TYR A 83 -0.53 -27.65 5.36
C TYR A 83 -1.23 -26.62 4.45
N ASP A 84 -1.24 -25.35 4.84
CA ASP A 84 -1.81 -24.27 4.04
C ASP A 84 -1.05 -24.10 2.72
N TYR A 85 0.28 -24.15 2.74
CA TYR A 85 1.11 -24.13 1.53
C TYR A 85 0.73 -25.26 0.56
N HIS A 86 0.60 -26.49 1.07
CA HIS A 86 0.23 -27.65 0.26
C HIS A 86 -1.19 -27.52 -0.31
N ASN A 87 -2.15 -26.99 0.45
CA ASN A 87 -3.50 -26.74 -0.05
C ASN A 87 -3.52 -25.69 -1.15
N LEU A 88 -2.73 -24.61 -1.00
CA LEU A 88 -2.60 -23.60 -2.05
C LEU A 88 -1.99 -24.19 -3.33
N CYS A 89 -1.03 -25.13 -3.23
CA CYS A 89 -0.56 -25.91 -4.39
C CYS A 89 -1.72 -26.66 -5.07
N LEU A 90 -2.53 -27.38 -4.28
CA LEU A 90 -3.63 -28.21 -4.79
C LEU A 90 -4.68 -27.39 -5.54
N TYR A 91 -4.93 -26.15 -5.12
CA TYR A 91 -5.87 -25.23 -5.76
C TYR A 91 -5.27 -24.46 -6.96
N ASN A 92 -4.05 -24.79 -7.41
CA ASN A 92 -3.32 -24.04 -8.44
C ASN A 92 -3.19 -22.54 -8.11
N VAL A 93 -3.13 -22.18 -6.83
CA VAL A 93 -2.83 -20.81 -6.44
C VAL A 93 -1.34 -20.57 -6.74
N PRO A 94 -0.97 -19.53 -7.49
CA PRO A 94 0.42 -19.25 -7.79
C PRO A 94 1.19 -18.96 -6.50
N LEU A 95 2.06 -19.90 -6.12
CA LEU A 95 2.89 -19.76 -4.93
C LEU A 95 4.09 -18.87 -5.20
N GLN A 96 4.59 -18.77 -6.42
CA GLN A 96 5.57 -17.72 -6.72
C GLN A 96 4.85 -16.38 -6.89
N ARG A 97 4.89 -15.59 -5.83
CA ARG A 97 4.48 -14.20 -5.82
C ARG A 97 5.73 -13.36 -5.60
N SER A 98 5.97 -12.43 -6.52
CA SER A 98 7.05 -11.46 -6.45
C SER A 98 6.42 -10.07 -6.53
N SER A 99 6.74 -9.21 -5.57
CA SER A 99 6.41 -7.78 -5.65
C SER A 99 7.43 -7.07 -6.56
N GLU A 100 7.43 -7.44 -7.83
CA GLU A 100 8.19 -6.69 -8.85
C GLU A 100 7.25 -5.73 -9.57
N ASP A 101 7.50 -4.44 -9.43
CA ASP A 101 7.14 -3.48 -10.45
C ASP A 101 7.97 -3.82 -11.71
N LYS A 102 7.44 -4.66 -12.60
CA LYS A 102 8.08 -5.02 -13.89
C LYS A 102 8.16 -3.84 -14.88
N GLY A 103 7.97 -2.62 -14.43
CA GLY A 103 8.19 -1.39 -15.18
C GLY A 103 9.67 -1.02 -15.17
N ARG A 104 10.35 -1.31 -16.29
CA ARG A 104 11.70 -0.86 -16.71
C ARG A 104 12.35 0.21 -15.84
N ILE A 105 13.65 0.03 -15.57
CA ILE A 105 14.60 1.08 -15.17
C ILE A 105 14.19 2.39 -15.85
N ASN A 106 13.73 3.31 -15.01
CA ASN A 106 13.07 4.53 -15.44
C ASN A 106 14.08 5.31 -16.31
N ILE A 107 13.76 5.54 -17.59
CA ILE A 107 14.57 6.41 -18.47
C ILE A 107 14.77 7.79 -17.80
N ALA A 108 13.84 8.18 -16.92
CA ALA A 108 14.00 9.35 -16.06
C ALA A 108 15.19 9.22 -15.08
N ILE A 109 15.47 8.04 -14.48
CA ILE A 109 16.62 7.81 -13.59
C ILE A 109 17.93 7.88 -14.38
N GLN A 110 18.00 7.30 -15.59
CA GLN A 110 19.19 7.46 -16.43
C GLN A 110 19.40 8.91 -16.84
N SER A 111 18.35 9.62 -17.25
CA SER A 111 18.43 11.07 -17.52
C SER A 111 18.76 11.90 -16.28
N PHE A 112 18.38 11.42 -15.09
CA PHE A 112 18.69 12.08 -13.82
C PHE A 112 20.15 11.86 -13.45
N ILE A 113 20.70 10.66 -13.67
CA ILE A 113 22.12 10.30 -13.51
C ILE A 113 22.98 11.11 -14.51
N ASP A 114 22.56 11.19 -15.76
CA ASP A 114 23.27 11.96 -16.79
C ASP A 114 23.27 13.47 -16.47
N VAL A 115 22.15 14.00 -15.95
CA VAL A 115 22.04 15.39 -15.47
C VAL A 115 22.81 15.63 -14.16
N THR A 116 22.88 14.64 -13.26
CA THR A 116 23.66 14.79 -12.01
C THR A 116 25.16 14.75 -12.27
N ASN A 117 25.62 13.94 -13.22
CA ASN A 117 27.01 13.96 -13.66
C ASN A 117 27.36 15.30 -14.32
N ASP A 118 26.47 15.88 -15.14
CA ASP A 118 26.66 17.19 -15.76
C ASP A 118 26.58 18.37 -14.76
N LEU A 119 25.93 18.16 -13.60
CA LEU A 119 25.84 19.13 -12.48
C LEU A 119 26.98 18.99 -11.47
N LEU A 120 27.57 17.80 -11.32
CA LEU A 120 28.76 17.57 -10.50
C LEU A 120 29.99 18.25 -11.11
N ASP A 121 30.04 18.39 -12.44
CA ASP A 121 31.08 19.16 -13.15
C ASP A 121 30.90 20.69 -13.03
N LYS A 122 29.74 21.19 -12.55
CA LYS A 122 29.40 22.62 -12.58
C LYS A 122 29.24 23.30 -11.21
N ASN A 123 29.31 22.60 -10.08
CA ASN A 123 28.99 23.17 -8.77
C ASN A 123 30.18 23.41 -7.84
N ASN A 124 31.17 24.19 -8.33
CA ASN A 124 31.89 25.16 -7.50
C ASN A 124 31.06 26.46 -7.35
N SER A 125 29.83 26.38 -6.81
CA SER A 125 29.07 27.58 -6.46
C SER A 125 28.01 27.28 -5.37
N PRO A 126 27.97 28.04 -4.26
CA PRO A 126 27.05 27.80 -3.17
C PRO A 126 25.71 28.55 -3.34
N ASN A 127 24.65 27.95 -2.79
CA ASN A 127 23.27 28.44 -2.60
C ASN A 127 22.26 28.25 -3.74
N VAL A 128 21.52 27.15 -3.69
CA VAL A 128 20.14 27.08 -4.20
C VAL A 128 19.21 26.53 -3.10
N PRO A 129 18.18 27.27 -2.66
CA PRO A 129 17.25 26.80 -1.64
C PRO A 129 16.24 25.79 -2.21
N SER A 130 16.02 24.67 -1.51
CA SER A 130 15.15 23.58 -1.96
C SER A 130 13.67 24.01 -1.97
N LYS A 131 13.06 24.03 -3.15
CA LYS A 131 11.69 24.53 -3.42
C LYS A 131 10.61 23.43 -3.34
N HIS A 132 10.71 22.49 -2.40
CA HIS A 132 9.64 21.51 -2.17
C HIS A 132 8.93 21.78 -0.87
N ILE A 133 7.70 22.29 -1.01
CA ILE A 133 6.72 22.60 0.02
C ILE A 133 6.57 21.36 0.92
N ARG A 134 7.28 21.37 2.05
CA ARG A 134 6.89 20.61 3.24
C ARG A 134 5.51 21.14 3.66
N TRP A 135 4.73 20.30 4.32
CA TRP A 135 3.55 20.68 5.11
C TRP A 135 3.69 22.14 5.55
N ILE A 136 2.74 22.99 5.15
CA ILE A 136 2.84 24.43 5.39
C ILE A 136 2.75 24.63 6.91
N GLY A 137 3.89 24.79 7.59
CA GLY A 137 3.98 25.06 9.03
C GLY A 137 3.07 24.18 9.87
N ASP A 138 2.24 24.84 10.68
CA ASP A 138 1.32 24.31 11.69
C ASP A 138 0.22 23.37 11.13
N LYS A 139 0.15 23.17 9.81
CA LYS A 139 -0.85 22.29 9.18
C LYS A 139 -0.69 20.82 9.52
N ARG A 140 0.51 20.38 9.92
CA ARG A 140 0.70 19.03 10.47
C ARG A 140 -0.05 18.92 11.80
N ASP A 141 0.21 19.83 12.71
CA ASP A 141 -0.32 19.79 14.07
C ASP A 141 -1.85 19.95 14.03
N GLN A 142 -2.38 20.86 13.19
CA GLN A 142 -3.83 20.99 12.97
C GLN A 142 -4.49 19.72 12.42
N PHE A 143 -3.78 18.93 11.59
CA PHE A 143 -4.30 17.64 11.12
C PHE A 143 -4.31 16.60 12.25
N VAL A 144 -3.22 16.52 13.02
CA VAL A 144 -3.14 15.63 14.18
C VAL A 144 -4.22 15.98 15.19
N ASP A 145 -4.39 17.26 15.53
CA ASP A 145 -5.43 17.73 16.46
C ASP A 145 -6.85 17.43 15.96
N SER A 146 -7.08 17.47 14.64
CA SER A 146 -8.36 17.13 14.01
C SER A 146 -8.66 15.62 14.10
N VAL A 147 -7.65 14.78 13.86
CA VAL A 147 -7.78 13.32 14.00
C VAL A 147 -7.91 12.90 15.46
N GLU A 148 -7.10 13.49 16.34
CA GLU A 148 -7.05 13.21 17.78
C GLU A 148 -8.13 13.93 18.58
N SER A 149 -9.05 14.63 17.91
CA SER A 149 -10.14 15.30 18.60
C SER A 149 -10.86 14.28 19.49
N LYS A 150 -10.97 14.58 20.78
CA LYS A 150 -11.44 13.65 21.80
C LYS A 150 -12.79 13.00 21.42
N LEU A 151 -13.68 13.77 20.81
CA LEU A 151 -14.98 13.30 20.34
C LEU A 151 -14.85 12.20 19.27
N THR A 152 -13.87 12.31 18.38
CA THR A 152 -13.61 11.35 17.30
C THR A 152 -13.13 10.01 17.86
N ILE A 153 -12.14 10.06 18.75
CA ILE A 153 -11.58 8.86 19.38
C ILE A 153 -12.63 8.16 20.24
N ASP A 154 -13.37 8.90 21.07
CA ASP A 154 -14.40 8.33 21.93
C ASP A 154 -15.50 7.63 21.11
N ASN A 155 -15.91 8.20 19.98
CA ASN A 155 -16.91 7.57 19.10
C ASN A 155 -16.41 6.27 18.46
N LEU A 156 -15.18 6.25 17.94
CA LEU A 156 -14.59 5.05 17.34
C LEU A 156 -14.34 3.96 18.38
N SER A 157 -13.90 4.35 19.59
CA SER A 157 -13.71 3.41 20.70
C SER A 157 -15.04 2.79 21.11
N ASN A 158 -16.11 3.58 21.23
CA ASN A 158 -17.44 3.06 21.56
C ASN A 158 -17.96 2.08 20.49
N GLN A 159 -17.75 2.38 19.20
CA GLN A 159 -18.10 1.45 18.12
C GLN A 159 -17.32 0.14 18.22
N LEU A 160 -16.02 0.22 18.50
CA LEU A 160 -15.16 -0.95 18.70
C LEU A 160 -15.60 -1.79 19.90
N ASP A 161 -15.97 -1.15 21.02
CA ASP A 161 -16.44 -1.84 22.23
C ASP A 161 -17.79 -2.54 22.02
N THR A 162 -18.60 -2.05 21.07
CA THR A 162 -19.88 -2.69 20.70
C THR A 162 -19.74 -3.80 19.67
N LEU A 163 -18.56 -3.99 19.07
CA LEU A 163 -18.35 -5.06 18.09
C LEU A 163 -18.34 -6.43 18.77
N ASP A 164 -19.33 -7.25 18.42
CA ASP A 164 -19.43 -8.63 18.85
C ASP A 164 -19.15 -9.57 17.67
N ILE A 165 -18.08 -10.35 17.78
CA ILE A 165 -17.64 -11.32 16.77
C ILE A 165 -18.70 -12.43 16.58
N THR A 166 -19.56 -12.65 17.57
CA THR A 166 -20.63 -13.67 17.51
C THR A 166 -21.88 -13.18 16.80
N ASN A 167 -21.99 -11.88 16.51
CA ASN A 167 -23.12 -11.29 15.81
C ASN A 167 -23.14 -11.73 14.33
N GLU A 168 -24.30 -12.16 13.81
CA GLU A 168 -24.49 -12.49 12.40
C GLU A 168 -24.18 -11.30 11.47
N ASN A 169 -24.25 -10.07 12.00
CA ASN A 169 -23.93 -8.84 11.27
C ASN A 169 -22.49 -8.33 11.47
N PHE A 170 -21.59 -9.09 12.14
CA PHE A 170 -20.24 -8.65 12.47
C PHE A 170 -19.47 -8.04 11.28
N GLN A 171 -19.56 -8.66 10.09
CA GLN A 171 -18.87 -8.16 8.91
C GLN A 171 -19.39 -6.78 8.45
N THR A 172 -20.70 -6.55 8.56
CA THR A 172 -21.33 -5.27 8.25
C THR A 172 -20.87 -4.22 9.25
N ASP A 173 -20.95 -4.52 10.53
CA ASP A 173 -20.55 -3.61 11.61
C ASP A 173 -19.05 -3.24 11.52
N LEU A 174 -18.20 -4.22 11.19
CA LEU A 174 -16.76 -4.00 10.97
C LEU A 174 -16.51 -3.08 9.76
N ASN A 175 -17.23 -3.30 8.65
CA ASN A 175 -17.10 -2.44 7.48
C ASN A 175 -17.52 -1.00 7.79
N GLU A 176 -18.60 -0.80 8.55
CA GLU A 176 -19.08 0.52 8.99
C GLU A 176 -18.06 1.23 9.90
N LEU A 177 -17.39 0.49 10.79
CA LEU A 177 -16.31 1.03 11.61
C LEU A 177 -15.13 1.49 10.74
N VAL A 178 -14.71 0.65 9.78
CA VAL A 178 -13.61 0.98 8.86
C VAL A 178 -13.95 2.19 7.98
N GLU A 179 -15.19 2.27 7.48
CA GLU A 179 -15.66 3.44 6.72
C GLU A 179 -15.65 4.70 7.60
N SER A 180 -16.08 4.59 8.84
CA SER A 180 -16.07 5.69 9.81
C SER A 180 -14.65 6.18 10.09
N LEU A 181 -13.69 5.27 10.30
CA LEU A 181 -12.28 5.57 10.47
C LEU A 181 -11.69 6.27 9.23
N ASN A 182 -11.95 5.72 8.04
CA ASN A 182 -11.49 6.32 6.78
C ASN A 182 -12.04 7.73 6.59
N LYS A 183 -13.31 7.94 6.94
CA LYS A 183 -13.96 9.25 6.85
C LYS A 183 -13.30 10.27 7.76
N VAL A 184 -12.94 9.90 9.00
CA VAL A 184 -12.18 10.77 9.92
C VAL A 184 -10.90 11.27 9.27
N PHE A 185 -10.06 10.35 8.78
CA PHE A 185 -8.79 10.72 8.15
C PHE A 185 -9.01 11.59 6.89
N LEU A 186 -10.01 11.26 6.08
CA LEU A 186 -10.31 11.98 4.85
C LEU A 186 -10.83 13.40 5.15
N ASP A 187 -11.76 13.54 6.08
CA ASP A 187 -12.35 14.82 6.48
C ASP A 187 -11.29 15.72 7.11
N SER A 188 -10.47 15.20 8.04
CA SER A 188 -9.34 15.92 8.62
C SER A 188 -8.32 16.35 7.54
N ALA A 189 -8.06 15.50 6.55
CA ALA A 189 -7.17 15.84 5.44
C ALA A 189 -7.78 16.93 4.53
N ILE A 190 -9.07 16.84 4.22
CA ILE A 190 -9.79 17.83 3.40
C ILE A 190 -9.83 19.18 4.11
N GLU A 191 -10.11 19.21 5.41
CA GLU A 191 -10.15 20.42 6.23
C GLU A 191 -8.79 21.13 6.23
N ASN A 192 -7.71 20.37 6.42
CA ASN A 192 -6.39 20.94 6.61
C ASN A 192 -5.64 21.23 5.30
N PHE A 193 -5.75 20.35 4.31
CA PHE A 193 -5.00 20.45 3.05
C PHE A 193 -5.86 20.93 1.87
N GLY A 194 -7.16 21.06 2.09
CA GLY A 194 -8.15 21.38 1.07
C GLY A 194 -8.49 20.16 0.22
N ASN A 195 -9.73 20.12 -0.27
CA ASN A 195 -10.11 19.18 -1.30
C ASN A 195 -9.60 19.69 -2.65
N LYS A 196 -8.35 19.36 -3.01
CA LYS A 196 -7.92 19.54 -4.40
C LYS A 196 -8.53 18.37 -5.16
N PRO A 197 -9.57 18.58 -6.00
CA PRO A 197 -9.98 17.52 -6.90
C PRO A 197 -8.73 17.10 -7.64
N ALA A 198 -8.43 15.79 -7.63
CA ALA A 198 -7.34 15.25 -8.41
C ALA A 198 -7.47 15.91 -9.78
N LYS A 199 -6.53 16.78 -10.14
CA LYS A 199 -6.54 17.37 -11.47
C LYS A 199 -6.41 16.15 -12.35
N ILE A 200 -7.52 15.70 -12.94
CA ILE A 200 -7.51 14.67 -13.96
C ILE A 200 -6.66 15.32 -15.03
N SER A 201 -5.38 14.99 -15.02
CA SER A 201 -4.42 15.52 -15.96
C SER A 201 -4.95 15.08 -17.30
N ARG A 202 -5.58 16.01 -18.02
CA ARG A 202 -6.02 15.78 -19.40
C ARG A 202 -4.81 15.53 -20.34
N ASN A 203 -3.59 15.50 -19.80
CA ASN A 203 -2.33 15.48 -20.52
C ASN A 203 -1.49 14.19 -20.42
N SER A 204 -2.01 13.04 -19.99
CA SER A 204 -1.25 11.77 -20.11
C SER A 204 -1.60 10.91 -21.34
N LYS A 205 -2.43 11.40 -22.27
CA LYS A 205 -2.80 10.67 -23.50
C LYS A 205 -1.63 10.29 -24.43
N HIS A 206 -0.40 10.68 -24.10
CA HIS A 206 0.76 10.43 -24.95
C HIS A 206 1.75 9.36 -24.47
N HIS A 207 1.66 8.83 -23.25
CA HIS A 207 2.61 7.80 -22.79
C HIS A 207 1.98 6.76 -21.85
N GLN A 208 0.85 6.18 -22.23
CA GLN A 208 0.48 4.87 -21.69
C GLN A 208 1.19 3.80 -22.53
N PRO A 209 2.24 3.12 -22.02
CA PRO A 209 3.08 2.22 -22.82
C PRO A 209 2.33 1.02 -23.42
N TRP A 210 1.16 0.69 -22.88
CA TRP A 210 0.28 -0.38 -23.35
C TRP A 210 -0.75 0.09 -24.39
N PHE A 211 -0.88 1.39 -24.65
CA PHE A 211 -1.81 1.97 -25.62
C PHE A 211 -1.06 2.65 -26.77
N ASN A 212 -0.29 1.86 -27.51
CA ASN A 212 0.49 2.32 -28.66
C ASN A 212 -0.41 2.60 -29.89
N ALA A 213 0.20 3.07 -30.98
CA ALA A 213 -0.52 3.38 -32.23
C ALA A 213 -1.33 2.18 -32.77
N GLN A 214 -0.83 0.95 -32.60
CA GLN A 214 -1.53 -0.26 -33.02
C GLN A 214 -2.77 -0.53 -32.15
N CYS A 215 -2.68 -0.32 -30.83
CA CYS A 215 -3.83 -0.41 -29.93
C CYS A 215 -4.92 0.60 -30.30
N ARG A 216 -4.53 1.80 -30.73
CA ARG A 216 -5.46 2.83 -31.21
C ARG A 216 -6.21 2.37 -32.47
N VAL A 217 -5.48 1.89 -33.48
CA VAL A 217 -6.07 1.35 -34.72
C VAL A 217 -7.04 0.21 -34.42
N LYS A 218 -6.64 -0.77 -33.61
CA LYS A 218 -7.51 -1.89 -33.23
C LYS A 218 -8.77 -1.44 -32.47
N ARG A 219 -8.65 -0.41 -31.63
CA ARG A 219 -9.80 0.14 -30.91
C ARG A 219 -10.78 0.82 -31.88
N ASP A 220 -10.25 1.56 -32.85
CA ASP A 220 -11.07 2.22 -33.86
C ASP A 220 -11.78 1.19 -34.75
N ASP A 221 -11.08 0.13 -35.16
CA ASP A 221 -11.65 -1.01 -35.90
C ASP A 221 -12.78 -1.68 -35.11
N PHE A 222 -12.56 -1.95 -33.82
CA PHE A 222 -13.58 -2.51 -32.94
C PHE A 222 -14.83 -1.61 -32.87
N HIS A 223 -14.66 -0.30 -32.72
CA HIS A 223 -15.79 0.63 -32.68
C HIS A 223 -16.55 0.69 -34.00
N GLN A 224 -15.84 0.66 -35.14
CA GLN A 224 -16.47 0.59 -36.46
C GLN A 224 -17.25 -0.72 -36.64
N ALA A 225 -16.68 -1.86 -36.27
CA ALA A 225 -17.33 -3.16 -36.32
C ALA A 225 -18.58 -3.19 -35.43
N LYS A 226 -18.50 -2.68 -34.20
CA LYS A 226 -19.63 -2.56 -33.27
C LYS A 226 -20.75 -1.68 -33.85
N LYS A 227 -20.40 -0.56 -34.49
CA LYS A 227 -21.38 0.33 -35.15
C LYS A 227 -22.10 -0.39 -36.29
N LYS A 228 -21.37 -1.10 -37.15
CA LYS A 228 -21.96 -1.91 -38.24
C LYS A 228 -22.86 -3.00 -37.68
N HIS A 229 -22.41 -3.76 -36.68
CA HIS A 229 -23.20 -4.79 -36.02
C HIS A 229 -24.53 -4.24 -35.46
N ASN A 230 -24.50 -3.09 -34.79
CA ASN A 230 -25.71 -2.47 -34.27
C ASN A 230 -26.66 -1.97 -35.36
N LEU A 231 -26.14 -1.48 -36.48
CA LEU A 231 -26.95 -1.13 -37.65
C LEU A 231 -27.64 -2.35 -38.26
N PHE A 232 -26.94 -3.47 -38.41
CA PHE A 232 -27.55 -4.73 -38.87
C PHE A 232 -28.60 -5.26 -37.89
N LYS A 233 -28.30 -5.23 -36.59
CA LYS A 233 -29.23 -5.67 -35.54
C LYS A 233 -30.51 -4.84 -35.52
N ASN A 234 -30.43 -3.54 -35.80
CA ASN A 234 -31.57 -2.62 -35.74
C ASN A 234 -32.26 -2.40 -37.09
N GLY A 235 -31.60 -2.69 -38.21
CA GLY A 235 -32.11 -2.54 -39.58
C GLY A 235 -32.61 -3.83 -40.23
N GLY A 236 -32.58 -4.95 -39.51
CA GLY A 236 -33.12 -6.25 -39.96
C GLY A 236 -34.57 -6.50 -39.55
N LYS A 237 -35.41 -5.46 -39.58
CA LYS A 237 -36.87 -5.57 -39.49
C LYS A 237 -37.50 -4.96 -40.74
#